data_AF-A0A6J8DLN6-F1
#
_entry.id   AF-A0A6J8DLN6-F1
#
_cell.length_a   1.000
_cell.length_b   1.000
_cell.length_c   1.000
_cell.angle_alpha   90.00
_cell.angle_beta   90.00
_cell.angle_gamma   90.00
#
_symmetry.space_group_name_H-M   'P 1'
#
loop_
_entity.id
_entity.type
_entity.pdbx_description
1 polymer ?
#
loop_
_entity_poly.entity_id
_entity_poly.type
_entity_poly.pdbx_seq_one_letter_code
_entity_poly.pdbx_strand_id
1 'polypeptide(L)'
;MKNSQITFLERNGEICLRYSENISKSNQGRLRTRRIKQKQVYTYEDKTNPERCIVRLYKKYIDHCPEQTKNFFYLRPLSKPKANIWFTAQPICINNLAATVGKMCTEAGISGFRSNHSLRATAATRLYECGVDEQIISEVTGHRSDAVREY
;
A
#
# COMPACT_ATOMS: atom_id res chain seq x y z
N MET A 1 -2.74 9.55 14.15
CA MET A 1 -3.63 9.08 13.07
C MET A 1 -4.12 7.66 13.34
N LYS A 2 -5.42 7.41 13.48
CA LYS A 2 -6.00 6.04 13.53
C LYS A 2 -6.47 5.66 12.13
N ASN A 3 -5.63 4.97 11.36
CA ASN A 3 -6.07 4.36 10.10
C ASN A 3 -6.67 2.99 10.40
N SER A 4 -7.95 2.78 10.07
CA SER A 4 -8.63 1.50 10.35
C SER A 4 -8.11 0.33 9.53
N GLN A 5 -7.40 0.59 8.43
CA GLN A 5 -6.93 -0.43 7.49
C GLN A 5 -5.48 -0.86 7.71
N ILE A 6 -4.66 -0.07 8.40
CA ILE A 6 -3.25 -0.38 8.62
C ILE A 6 -2.93 -0.30 10.11
N THR A 7 -2.42 -1.40 10.66
CA THR A 7 -2.09 -1.51 12.08
C THR A 7 -0.69 -2.06 12.28
N PHE A 8 0.09 -1.44 13.17
CA PHE A 8 1.30 -2.04 13.71
C PHE A 8 0.95 -3.23 14.59
N LEU A 9 1.67 -4.34 14.45
CA LEU A 9 1.56 -5.54 15.26
C LEU A 9 2.97 -6.02 15.61
N GLU A 10 3.06 -6.79 16.67
CA GLU A 10 4.25 -7.58 16.99
C GLU A 10 3.92 -9.05 16.77
N ARG A 11 4.74 -9.75 15.99
CA ARG A 11 4.62 -11.18 15.73
C ARG A 11 5.99 -11.81 15.80
N ASN A 12 6.12 -12.87 16.62
CA ASN A 12 7.38 -13.61 16.78
C ASN A 12 8.58 -12.70 17.18
N GLY A 13 8.33 -11.66 17.97
CA GLY A 13 9.35 -10.67 18.36
C GLY A 13 9.75 -9.68 17.27
N GLU A 14 9.05 -9.65 16.14
CA GLU A 14 9.28 -8.69 15.06
C GLU A 14 8.09 -7.75 14.86
N ILE A 15 8.39 -6.48 14.61
CA ILE A 15 7.38 -5.47 14.28
C ILE A 15 6.94 -5.67 12.84
N CYS A 16 5.63 -5.78 12.61
CA CYS A 16 5.05 -5.88 11.28
C CYS A 16 3.87 -4.93 11.11
N LEU A 17 3.61 -4.56 9.85
CA LEU A 17 2.41 -3.86 9.44
C LEU A 17 1.41 -4.88 8.92
N ARG A 18 0.18 -4.82 9.42
CA ARG A 18 -0.95 -5.53 8.84
C ARG A 18 -1.83 -4.54 8.08
N TYR A 19 -2.03 -4.80 6.80
CA TYR A 19 -3.08 -4.22 6.00
C TYR A 19 -4.32 -5.12 6.03
N SER A 20 -5.48 -4.55 6.34
CA SER A 20 -6.78 -5.21 6.28
C SER A 20 -7.66 -4.49 5.25
N GLU A 21 -8.13 -5.23 4.26
CA GLU A 21 -9.04 -4.71 3.24
C GLU A 21 -10.46 -4.53 3.83
N ASN A 22 -11.06 -3.34 3.62
CA ASN A 22 -12.44 -3.07 4.02
C ASN A 22 -13.43 -3.51 2.93
N ILE A 23 -13.48 -2.74 1.84
CA ILE A 23 -14.33 -2.97 0.66
C ILE A 23 -13.43 -2.84 -0.56
N SER A 24 -13.59 -3.75 -1.52
CA SER A 24 -12.88 -3.71 -2.80
C SER A 24 -13.83 -3.93 -3.96
N LYS A 25 -13.34 -3.73 -5.19
CA LYS A 25 -14.14 -4.01 -6.40
C LYS A 25 -14.68 -5.44 -6.41
N SER A 26 -13.89 -6.40 -5.93
CA SER A 26 -14.21 -7.82 -5.83
C SER A 26 -14.86 -8.23 -4.50
N ASN A 27 -14.90 -7.32 -3.51
CA ASN A 27 -15.55 -7.54 -2.23
C ASN A 27 -16.39 -6.31 -1.83
N GLN A 28 -17.57 -6.18 -2.43
CA GLN A 28 -18.47 -5.03 -2.26
C GLN A 28 -19.30 -5.07 -0.96
N GLY A 29 -19.12 -6.08 -0.10
CA GLY A 29 -19.91 -6.23 1.14
C GLY A 29 -21.40 -6.55 0.94
N ARG A 30 -21.82 -6.97 -0.27
CA ARG A 30 -23.19 -7.41 -0.57
C ARG A 30 -23.48 -8.76 0.10
N LEU A 31 -24.77 -9.14 0.21
CA LEU A 31 -25.20 -10.43 0.80
C LEU A 31 -24.43 -11.64 0.24
N ARG A 32 -24.16 -11.65 -1.07
CA ARG A 32 -23.38 -12.70 -1.75
C ARG A 32 -21.88 -12.67 -1.44
N THR A 33 -21.32 -11.53 -1.07
CA THR A 33 -19.89 -11.38 -0.73
C THR A 33 -19.63 -11.42 0.77
N ARG A 34 -20.66 -11.59 1.63
CA ARG A 34 -20.51 -11.69 3.10
C ARG A 34 -19.62 -12.83 3.57
N ARG A 35 -19.54 -13.92 2.80
CA ARG A 35 -18.69 -15.08 3.09
C ARG A 35 -17.25 -14.91 2.60
N ILE A 36 -16.93 -13.82 1.90
CA ILE A 36 -15.59 -13.58 1.37
C ILE A 36 -14.66 -13.14 2.49
N LYS A 37 -13.59 -13.90 2.70
CA LYS A 37 -12.52 -13.53 3.62
C LYS A 37 -11.87 -12.24 3.14
N GLN A 38 -11.86 -11.23 4.01
CA GLN A 38 -11.16 -9.97 3.76
C GLN A 38 -9.67 -10.24 3.57
N LYS A 39 -9.09 -9.61 2.55
CA LYS A 39 -7.66 -9.69 2.30
C LYS A 39 -6.90 -9.09 3.47
N GLN A 40 -5.94 -9.85 3.98
CA GLN A 40 -4.97 -9.38 4.96
C GLN A 40 -3.57 -9.58 4.41
N VAL A 41 -2.75 -8.54 4.46
CA VAL A 41 -1.36 -8.59 4.02
C VAL A 41 -0.49 -8.16 5.19
N TYR A 42 0.55 -8.95 5.45
CA TYR A 42 1.54 -8.68 6.48
C TYR A 42 2.84 -8.27 5.82
N THR A 43 3.42 -7.16 6.26
CA THR A 43 4.74 -6.69 5.84
C THR A 43 5.62 -6.59 7.07
N TYR A 44 6.73 -7.32 7.06
CA TYR A 44 7.69 -7.37 8.17
C TYR A 44 8.78 -6.31 8.01
N GLU A 45 9.46 -6.00 9.10
CA GLU A 45 10.61 -5.10 9.06
C GLU A 45 11.74 -5.72 8.21
N ASP A 46 12.30 -4.93 7.29
CA ASP A 46 13.49 -5.32 6.54
C ASP A 46 14.71 -4.69 7.22
N LYS A 47 15.42 -5.53 7.98
CA LYS A 47 16.65 -5.14 8.69
C LYS A 47 17.85 -5.01 7.75
N THR A 48 17.80 -5.62 6.57
CA THR A 48 18.90 -5.61 5.59
C THR A 48 18.91 -4.34 4.76
N ASN A 49 17.73 -3.81 4.41
CA ASN A 49 17.58 -2.60 3.61
C ASN A 49 16.69 -1.57 4.33
N PRO A 50 17.19 -0.93 5.40
CA PRO A 50 16.38 -0.07 6.26
C PRO A 50 15.77 1.13 5.54
N GLU A 51 16.41 1.65 4.49
CA GLU A 51 15.88 2.78 3.71
C GLU A 51 14.68 2.40 2.83
N ARG A 52 14.56 1.12 2.46
CA ARG A 52 13.44 0.59 1.66
C ARG A 52 12.41 -0.15 2.51
N CYS A 53 12.62 -0.21 3.82
CA CYS A 53 11.72 -0.89 4.74
C CYS A 53 10.38 -0.14 4.85
N ILE A 54 9.31 -0.78 4.37
CA ILE A 54 7.95 -0.21 4.39
C ILE A 54 7.48 0.08 5.82
N VAL A 55 7.83 -0.76 6.81
CA VAL A 55 7.48 -0.54 8.22
C VAL A 55 8.05 0.78 8.73
N ARG A 56 9.34 1.05 8.44
CA ARG A 56 10.02 2.29 8.82
C ARG A 56 9.51 3.49 8.04
N LEU A 57 9.29 3.35 6.74
CA LEU A 57 8.74 4.41 5.88
C LEU A 57 7.33 4.82 6.34
N TYR A 58 6.49 3.85 6.68
CA TYR A 58 5.16 4.11 7.22
C TYR A 58 5.22 4.80 8.57
N LYS A 59 6.09 4.34 9.49
CA LYS A 59 6.29 5.00 10.79
C LYS A 59 6.70 6.47 10.59
N LYS A 60 7.72 6.69 9.76
CA LYS A 60 8.19 8.04 9.40
C LYS A 60 7.09 8.89 8.79
N TYR A 61 6.24 8.31 7.93
CA TYR A 61 5.08 9.01 7.37
C TYR A 61 4.12 9.47 8.46
N ILE A 62 3.72 8.58 9.37
CA ILE A 62 2.79 8.90 10.47
C ILE A 62 3.37 9.96 11.41
N ASP A 63 4.66 9.87 11.74
CA ASP A 63 5.33 10.82 12.64
C ASP A 63 5.34 12.26 12.10
N HIS A 64 5.24 12.43 10.77
CA HIS A 64 5.18 13.74 10.11
C HIS A 64 3.77 14.14 9.64
N CYS A 65 2.76 13.33 9.94
CA CYS A 65 1.37 13.68 9.72
C CYS A 65 0.85 14.55 10.89
N PRO A 66 -0.03 15.53 10.64
CA PRO A 66 -0.61 16.32 11.71
C PRO A 66 -1.50 15.46 12.62
N GLU A 67 -1.66 15.83 13.89
CA GLU A 67 -2.47 15.04 14.85
C GLU A 67 -3.95 14.98 14.48
N GLN A 68 -4.48 16.05 13.88
CA GLN A 68 -5.90 16.26 13.57
C GLN A 68 -6.33 15.63 12.22
N THR A 69 -5.71 14.53 11.82
CA THR A 69 -6.11 13.83 10.60
C THR A 69 -7.40 13.07 10.83
N LYS A 70 -8.47 13.49 10.14
CA LYS A 70 -9.61 12.61 9.83
C LYS A 70 -9.05 11.33 9.16
N ASN A 71 -9.71 10.18 9.29
CA ASN A 71 -9.28 8.80 8.95
C ASN A 71 -8.70 8.51 7.52
N PHE A 72 -8.22 9.52 6.80
CA PHE A 72 -7.58 9.43 5.50
C PHE A 72 -6.11 9.03 5.62
N PHE A 73 -5.70 8.08 4.78
CA PHE A 73 -4.30 7.67 4.72
C PHE A 73 -3.44 8.62 3.91
N TYR A 74 -3.85 8.97 2.69
CA TYR A 74 -3.05 9.78 1.76
C TYR A 74 -3.34 11.27 1.96
N LEU A 75 -2.36 12.00 2.51
CA LEU A 75 -2.47 13.42 2.82
C LEU A 75 -1.65 14.28 1.86
N ARG A 76 -2.13 15.49 1.57
CA ARG A 76 -1.42 16.40 0.68
C ARG A 76 -0.14 16.91 1.37
N PRO A 77 1.04 16.83 0.73
CA PRO A 77 2.28 17.39 1.28
C PRO A 77 2.22 18.91 1.35
N LEU A 78 2.90 19.48 2.34
CA LEU A 78 3.11 20.92 2.47
C LEU A 78 4.14 21.39 1.43
N SER A 79 3.90 22.55 0.81
CA SER A 79 4.86 23.18 -0.11
C SER A 79 6.14 23.62 0.61
N LYS A 80 6.02 23.96 1.89
CA LYS A 80 7.14 24.28 2.80
C LYS A 80 6.99 23.43 4.06
N PRO A 81 7.56 22.22 4.10
CA PRO A 81 7.51 21.37 5.28
C PRO A 81 8.12 22.07 6.50
N LYS A 82 7.50 21.89 7.67
CA LYS A 82 8.11 22.24 8.95
C LYS A 82 8.94 21.04 9.44
N ALA A 83 9.81 21.26 10.43
CA ALA A 83 10.71 20.21 10.93
C ALA A 83 9.99 18.88 11.24
N ASN A 84 8.84 18.95 11.91
CA ASN A 84 8.07 17.79 12.38
C ASN A 84 6.73 17.55 11.63
N ILE A 85 6.33 18.43 10.71
CA ILE A 85 5.04 18.32 10.01
C ILE A 85 5.29 18.51 8.52
N TRP A 86 5.07 17.45 7.74
CA TRP A 86 5.30 17.44 6.30
C TRP A 86 4.00 17.44 5.50
N PHE A 87 2.89 17.07 6.12
CA PHE A 87 1.60 16.93 5.45
C PHE A 87 0.55 17.87 6.03
N THR A 88 -0.41 18.25 5.20
CA THR A 88 -1.65 18.91 5.64
C THR A 88 -2.64 17.88 6.19
N ALA A 89 -3.67 18.31 6.91
CA ALA A 89 -4.78 17.43 7.30
C ALA A 89 -5.77 17.13 6.14
N GLN A 90 -5.51 17.64 4.94
CA GLN A 90 -6.37 17.48 3.77
C GLN A 90 -5.97 16.23 2.97
N PRO A 91 -6.94 15.38 2.58
CA PRO A 91 -6.65 14.21 1.76
C PRO A 91 -6.21 14.59 0.35
N ILE A 92 -5.41 13.72 -0.26
CA ILE A 92 -5.11 13.80 -1.70
C ILE A 92 -6.37 13.44 -2.50
N CYS A 93 -6.66 14.22 -3.54
CA CYS A 93 -7.74 13.91 -4.49
C CYS A 93 -7.48 12.60 -5.26
N ILE A 94 -8.52 11.81 -5.49
CA ILE A 94 -8.41 10.49 -6.15
C ILE A 94 -7.70 10.54 -7.51
N ASN A 95 -7.91 11.60 -8.30
CA ASN A 95 -7.25 11.77 -9.60
C ASN A 95 -5.74 11.99 -9.46
N ASN A 96 -5.32 12.76 -8.46
CA ASN A 96 -3.90 12.95 -8.16
C ASN A 96 -3.25 11.66 -7.67
N LEU A 97 -3.98 10.89 -6.85
CA LEU A 97 -3.51 9.59 -6.37
C LEU A 97 -3.38 8.58 -7.53
N ALA A 98 -4.33 8.57 -8.46
CA ALA A 98 -4.30 7.70 -9.65
C ALA A 98 -3.11 8.02 -10.58
N ALA A 99 -2.72 9.30 -10.67
CA ALA A 99 -1.62 9.76 -11.50
C ALA A 99 -0.22 9.65 -10.82
N THR A 100 -0.16 9.28 -9.54
CA THR A 100 1.07 9.38 -8.73
C THR A 100 2.22 8.56 -9.32
N VAL A 101 2.01 7.28 -9.64
CA VAL A 101 3.10 6.43 -10.17
C VAL A 101 3.58 6.90 -11.54
N GLY A 102 2.65 7.31 -12.42
CA GLY A 102 3.02 7.85 -13.73
C GLY A 102 3.91 9.08 -13.59
N LYS A 103 3.52 10.04 -12.75
CA LYS A 103 4.32 11.24 -12.46
C LYS A 103 5.69 10.89 -11.89
N MET A 104 5.76 10.02 -10.88
CA MET A 104 7.04 9.61 -10.27
C MET A 104 7.96 8.94 -11.29
N CYS A 105 7.42 8.06 -12.15
CA CYS A 105 8.21 7.42 -13.20
C CYS A 105 8.73 8.44 -14.22
N THR A 106 7.90 9.39 -14.67
CA THR A 106 8.33 10.46 -15.57
C THR A 106 9.43 11.32 -14.97
N GLU A 107 9.27 11.75 -13.70
CA GLU A 107 10.29 12.56 -13.00
C GLU A 107 11.60 11.78 -12.78
N ALA A 108 11.54 10.47 -12.61
CA ALA A 108 12.70 9.60 -12.50
C ALA A 108 13.32 9.19 -13.86
N GLY A 109 12.78 9.68 -14.99
CA GLY A 109 13.26 9.32 -16.33
C GLY A 109 12.92 7.88 -16.76
N ILE A 110 11.99 7.21 -16.09
CA ILE A 110 11.53 5.86 -16.45
C ILE A 110 10.56 5.96 -17.63
N SER A 111 10.96 5.40 -18.77
CA SER A 111 10.17 5.42 -20.00
C SER A 111 8.96 4.50 -19.96
N GLY A 112 7.96 4.83 -20.78
CA GLY A 112 6.76 4.02 -21.01
C GLY A 112 5.58 4.41 -20.11
N PHE A 113 4.41 3.84 -20.43
CA PHE A 113 3.20 4.09 -19.65
C PHE A 113 3.26 3.30 -18.33
N ARG A 114 3.30 4.01 -17.21
CA ARG A 114 3.29 3.45 -15.86
C ARG A 114 2.10 4.00 -15.09
N SER A 115 1.34 3.11 -14.48
CA SER A 115 0.19 3.45 -13.65
C SER A 115 0.30 2.75 -12.30
N ASN A 116 -0.61 3.06 -11.38
CA ASN A 116 -0.70 2.33 -10.11
C ASN A 116 -0.90 0.82 -10.31
N HIS A 117 -1.50 0.40 -11.43
CA HIS A 117 -1.64 -1.02 -11.77
C HIS A 117 -0.29 -1.67 -12.10
N SER A 118 0.64 -0.93 -12.70
CA SER A 118 1.98 -1.41 -13.03
C SER A 118 2.76 -1.84 -11.77
N LEU A 119 2.52 -1.20 -10.62
CA LEU A 119 3.10 -1.63 -9.33
C LEU A 119 2.64 -3.03 -8.94
N ARG A 120 1.34 -3.33 -9.15
CA ARG A 120 0.78 -4.65 -8.82
C ARG A 120 1.31 -5.73 -9.75
N ALA A 121 1.38 -5.45 -11.05
CA ALA A 121 1.97 -6.36 -12.03
C ALA A 121 3.43 -6.67 -11.65
N THR A 122 4.24 -5.62 -11.43
CA THR A 122 5.65 -5.77 -11.03
C THR A 122 5.82 -6.59 -9.75
N ALA A 123 4.94 -6.40 -8.75
CA ALA A 123 4.98 -7.18 -7.53
C ALA A 123 4.64 -8.66 -7.78
N ALA A 124 3.65 -8.96 -8.61
CA ALA A 124 3.31 -10.34 -8.99
C ALA A 124 4.45 -11.02 -9.75
N THR A 125 4.96 -10.38 -10.80
CA THR A 125 6.08 -10.90 -11.61
C THR A 125 7.29 -11.23 -10.75
N ARG A 126 7.70 -10.31 -9.85
CA ARG A 126 8.84 -10.56 -8.95
C ARG A 126 8.61 -11.74 -7.99
N LEU A 127 7.39 -11.91 -7.52
CA LEU A 127 7.08 -13.05 -6.64
C LEU A 127 7.14 -14.38 -7.42
N TYR A 128 6.67 -14.40 -8.68
CA TYR A 128 6.84 -15.56 -9.56
C TYR A 128 8.32 -15.86 -9.85
N GLU A 129 9.12 -14.84 -10.16
CA GLU A 129 10.57 -14.97 -10.39
C GLU A 129 11.29 -15.55 -9.16
N CYS A 130 10.80 -15.25 -7.95
CA CYS A 130 11.29 -15.84 -6.71
C CYS A 130 10.71 -17.24 -6.40
N GLY A 131 9.88 -17.80 -7.27
CA GLY A 131 9.26 -19.12 -7.09
C GLY A 131 8.20 -19.17 -5.98
N VAL A 132 7.60 -18.04 -5.62
CA VAL A 132 6.52 -17.99 -4.63
C VAL A 132 5.27 -18.65 -5.20
N ASP A 133 4.57 -19.41 -4.36
CA ASP A 133 3.34 -20.09 -4.74
C ASP A 133 2.25 -19.12 -5.25
N GLU A 134 1.58 -19.49 -6.35
CA GLU A 134 0.58 -18.67 -7.02
C GLU A 134 -0.60 -18.31 -6.10
N GLN A 135 -0.99 -19.19 -5.18
CA GLN A 135 -2.06 -18.91 -4.23
C GLN A 135 -1.65 -17.75 -3.31
N ILE A 136 -0.41 -17.76 -2.82
CA ILE A 136 0.14 -16.67 -1.98
C ILE A 136 0.20 -15.37 -2.79
N ILE A 137 0.67 -15.42 -4.05
CA ILE A 137 0.72 -14.25 -4.93
C ILE A 137 -0.68 -13.69 -5.14
N SER A 138 -1.66 -14.54 -5.43
CA SER A 138 -3.06 -14.15 -5.62
C SER A 138 -3.65 -13.51 -4.38
N GLU A 139 -3.39 -14.06 -3.20
CA GLU A 139 -3.83 -13.49 -1.92
C GLU A 139 -3.23 -12.10 -1.66
N VAL A 140 -1.92 -11.93 -1.89
CA VAL A 140 -1.19 -10.66 -1.66
C VAL A 140 -1.53 -9.60 -2.71
N THR A 141 -1.79 -9.99 -3.95
CA THR A 141 -2.14 -9.06 -5.04
C THR A 141 -3.64 -8.78 -5.10
N GLY A 142 -4.47 -9.63 -4.49
CA GLY A 142 -5.93 -9.51 -4.43
C GLY A 142 -6.67 -10.13 -5.62
N HIS A 143 -6.04 -11.08 -6.33
CA HIS A 143 -6.69 -11.84 -7.39
C HIS A 143 -7.57 -12.94 -6.82
N ARG A 144 -8.64 -13.26 -7.55
CA ARG A 144 -9.61 -14.32 -7.23
C ARG A 144 -9.77 -15.34 -8.34
N SER A 145 -9.12 -15.08 -9.47
CA SER A 145 -9.06 -15.91 -10.66
C SER A 145 -7.60 -15.99 -11.12
N ASP A 146 -7.37 -16.85 -12.10
CA ASP A 146 -6.07 -17.09 -12.73
C ASP A 146 -5.54 -15.88 -13.52
N ALA A 147 -6.23 -14.73 -13.50
CA ALA A 147 -5.79 -13.48 -14.14
C ALA A 147 -4.43 -12.97 -13.61
N VAL A 148 -3.99 -13.44 -12.44
CA VAL A 148 -2.64 -13.18 -11.94
C VAL A 148 -1.55 -13.74 -12.86
N ARG A 149 -1.85 -14.76 -13.69
CA ARG A 149 -0.94 -15.35 -14.67
C ARG A 149 -0.72 -14.49 -15.91
N GLU A 150 -1.53 -13.44 -16.10
CA GLU A 150 -1.40 -12.50 -17.23
C GLU A 150 -0.36 -11.39 -16.94
N TYR A 151 0.27 -11.40 -15.76
CA TYR A 151 1.35 -10.48 -15.38
C TYR A 151 2.74 -11.07 -15.63
#